data_AF-A0A914L5R8-F1
#
_entry.id   AF-A0A914L5R8-F1
#
_cell.length_a   1.000
_cell.length_b   1.000
_cell.length_c   1.000
_cell.angle_alpha   90.00
_cell.angle_beta   90.00
_cell.angle_gamma   90.00
#
_symmetry.space_group_name_H-M   'P 1'
#
loop_
_entity.id
_entity.type
_entity.pdbx_description
1 polymer ?
#
loop_
_entity_poly.entity_id
_entity_poly.type
_entity_poly.pdbx_seq_one_letter_code
_entity_poly.pdbx_strand_id
1 'polypeptide(L)'
;MTASLFQIRNRPDLTLDKCKEQIELAKNENKTFLRQAFQAHLVNLLNREKNFSQSVLLASELVKELKKIDDKELLVDVLLEESIAFYHLSNLTKARASLTNARTIANSKYTPPAMQARLDLQSGILHAAEDHDFKTAFSYFYEAFEAFDSVNDSKMAQNALKYMLLSKIMTDNADEVNSILVGKTVSKYSGPETDAMKALANAAKKRSLKEFNETFSKYGDQLMEDPVVQKHFSSISDTMFEKELSRLIQPYSCVQIEHISKCVGLNRDLVEKKLSQMILDKKFYGCLQGDGLLVIFDKEIVDPSFELAVEAIHAIGEVVDSLGDRAKKVK
;
A
#
# COMPACT_ATOMS: atom_id res chain seq x y z
N MET A 1 13.35 -11.26 -35.89
CA MET A 1 11.95 -11.50 -35.45
C MET A 1 11.67 -11.00 -34.03
N THR A 2 12.64 -10.93 -33.13
CA THR A 2 12.48 -10.37 -31.77
C THR A 2 12.25 -8.85 -31.75
N ALA A 3 12.94 -8.09 -32.62
CA ALA A 3 12.75 -6.64 -32.73
C ALA A 3 11.34 -6.21 -33.19
N SER A 4 10.69 -7.02 -34.04
CA SER A 4 9.33 -6.79 -34.54
C SER A 4 8.24 -7.09 -33.51
N LEU A 5 8.46 -8.04 -32.59
CA LEU A 5 7.52 -8.33 -31.49
C LEU A 5 7.55 -7.23 -30.41
N PHE A 6 8.75 -6.68 -30.14
CA PHE A 6 8.90 -5.54 -29.23
C PHE A 6 8.22 -4.26 -29.76
N GLN A 7 8.26 -4.04 -31.08
CA GLN A 7 7.58 -2.92 -31.73
C GLN A 7 6.05 -3.02 -31.71
N ILE A 8 5.48 -4.23 -31.67
CA ILE A 8 4.01 -4.44 -31.53
C ILE A 8 3.56 -4.15 -30.10
N ARG A 9 4.38 -4.51 -29.11
CA ARG A 9 4.09 -4.34 -27.67
C ARG A 9 3.91 -2.87 -27.24
N ASN A 10 4.49 -1.93 -27.99
CA ASN A 10 4.51 -0.50 -27.70
C ASN A 10 3.79 0.37 -28.76
N ARG A 11 2.91 -0.18 -29.61
CA ARG A 11 2.11 0.67 -30.52
C ARG A 11 0.95 1.35 -29.76
N PRO A 12 0.94 2.68 -29.61
CA PRO A 12 -0.18 3.39 -28.99
C PRO A 12 -1.45 3.44 -29.86
N ASP A 13 -1.36 3.05 -31.15
CA ASP A 13 -2.44 3.23 -32.14
C ASP A 13 -3.36 2.01 -32.33
N LEU A 14 -3.13 0.92 -31.58
CA LEU A 14 -3.95 -0.28 -31.68
C LEU A 14 -5.10 -0.21 -30.67
N THR A 15 -6.28 0.18 -31.14
CA THR A 15 -7.51 0.17 -30.34
C THR A 15 -7.91 -1.26 -29.98
N LEU A 16 -8.65 -1.42 -28.88
CA LEU A 16 -9.06 -2.71 -28.33
C LEU A 16 -9.76 -3.61 -29.38
N ASP A 17 -10.54 -3.01 -30.26
CA ASP A 17 -11.22 -3.71 -31.37
C ASP A 17 -10.25 -4.21 -32.43
N LYS A 18 -9.24 -3.40 -32.81
CA LYS A 18 -8.20 -3.83 -33.74
C LYS A 18 -7.34 -4.96 -33.16
N CYS A 19 -7.08 -4.96 -31.85
CA CYS A 19 -6.42 -6.09 -31.19
C CYS A 19 -7.22 -7.38 -31.32
N LYS A 20 -8.54 -7.32 -31.09
CA LYS A 20 -9.43 -8.48 -31.24
C LYS A 20 -9.46 -8.98 -32.69
N GLU A 21 -9.55 -8.09 -33.66
CA GLU A 21 -9.48 -8.43 -35.09
C GLU A 21 -8.15 -9.10 -35.47
N GLN A 22 -7.03 -8.58 -34.99
CA GLN A 22 -5.70 -9.16 -35.22
C GLN A 22 -5.56 -10.55 -34.59
N ILE A 23 -6.19 -10.78 -33.43
CA ILE A 23 -6.24 -12.11 -32.79
C ILE A 23 -7.03 -13.11 -33.65
N GLU A 24 -8.19 -12.71 -34.18
CA GLU A 24 -8.99 -13.57 -35.06
C GLU A 24 -8.27 -13.86 -36.38
N LEU A 25 -7.61 -12.87 -36.98
CA LEU A 25 -6.76 -13.07 -38.16
C LEU A 25 -5.60 -14.03 -37.87
N ALA A 26 -4.92 -13.88 -36.73
CA ALA A 26 -3.83 -14.78 -36.33
C ALA A 26 -4.31 -16.21 -36.06
N LYS A 27 -5.56 -16.38 -35.58
CA LYS A 27 -6.21 -17.71 -35.47
C LYS A 27 -6.47 -18.31 -36.84
N ASN A 28 -7.02 -17.53 -37.77
CA ASN A 28 -7.33 -17.99 -39.14
C ASN A 28 -6.07 -18.38 -39.92
N GLU A 29 -4.95 -17.68 -39.68
CA GLU A 29 -3.65 -17.96 -40.30
C GLU A 29 -2.81 -19.01 -39.55
N ASN A 30 -3.35 -19.63 -38.48
CA ASN A 30 -2.65 -20.59 -37.61
C ASN A 30 -1.33 -20.08 -37.00
N LYS A 31 -1.19 -18.76 -36.79
CA LYS A 31 0.02 -18.14 -36.22
C LYS A 31 -0.07 -18.06 -34.70
N THR A 32 0.19 -19.18 -34.02
CA THR A 32 0.03 -19.32 -32.55
C THR A 32 0.86 -18.34 -31.73
N PHE A 33 2.14 -18.14 -32.04
CA PHE A 33 3.02 -17.20 -31.33
C PHE A 33 2.55 -15.74 -31.48
N LEU A 34 2.11 -15.37 -32.68
CA LEU A 34 1.61 -14.03 -32.96
C LEU A 34 0.29 -13.77 -32.23
N ARG A 35 -0.60 -14.76 -32.20
CA ARG A 35 -1.84 -14.73 -31.41
C ARG A 35 -1.56 -14.47 -29.92
N GLN A 36 -0.60 -15.20 -29.34
CA GLN A 36 -0.24 -15.05 -27.92
C GLN A 36 0.36 -13.68 -27.61
N ALA A 37 1.21 -13.15 -28.50
CA ALA A 37 1.73 -11.80 -28.35
C ALA A 37 0.61 -10.73 -28.40
N PHE A 38 -0.37 -10.89 -29.31
CA PHE A 38 -1.53 -10.01 -29.35
C PHE A 38 -2.44 -10.16 -28.14
N GLN A 39 -2.61 -11.38 -27.61
CA GLN A 39 -3.37 -11.61 -26.37
C GLN A 39 -2.69 -10.96 -25.16
N ALA A 40 -1.36 -11.06 -25.04
CA ALA A 40 -0.61 -10.37 -23.99
C ALA A 40 -0.76 -8.84 -24.09
N HIS A 41 -0.69 -8.30 -25.31
CA HIS A 41 -0.94 -6.88 -25.52
C HIS A 41 -2.39 -6.47 -25.18
N LEU A 42 -3.38 -7.31 -25.52
CA LEU A 42 -4.78 -7.09 -25.16
C LEU A 42 -4.98 -7.07 -23.64
N VAL A 43 -4.30 -7.94 -22.88
CA VAL A 43 -4.33 -7.93 -21.41
C VAL A 43 -3.81 -6.58 -20.87
N ASN A 44 -2.69 -6.06 -21.40
CA ASN A 44 -2.18 -4.74 -21.01
C ASN A 44 -3.19 -3.61 -21.32
N LEU A 45 -3.82 -3.63 -22.51
CA LEU A 45 -4.83 -2.64 -22.88
C LEU A 45 -6.08 -2.72 -21.98
N LEU A 46 -6.56 -3.91 -21.65
CA LEU A 46 -7.69 -4.10 -20.74
C LEU A 46 -7.39 -3.56 -19.34
N ASN A 47 -6.16 -3.73 -18.86
CA ASN A 47 -5.71 -3.14 -17.60
C ASN A 47 -5.70 -1.60 -17.66
N ARG A 48 -5.27 -1.01 -18.79
CA ARG A 48 -5.32 0.46 -19.00
C ARG A 48 -6.75 1.00 -19.04
N GLU A 49 -7.69 0.28 -19.63
CA GLU A 49 -9.11 0.63 -19.65
C GLU A 49 -9.85 0.30 -18.33
N LYS A 50 -9.14 -0.15 -17.30
CA LYS A 50 -9.69 -0.55 -15.99
C LYS A 50 -10.67 -1.73 -16.04
N ASN A 51 -10.63 -2.53 -17.10
CA ASN A 51 -11.43 -3.75 -17.25
C ASN A 51 -10.70 -4.98 -16.68
N PHE A 52 -10.48 -4.95 -15.36
CA PHE A 52 -9.66 -5.94 -14.67
C PHE A 52 -10.27 -7.35 -14.69
N SER A 53 -11.60 -7.47 -14.69
CA SER A 53 -12.29 -8.77 -14.71
C SER A 53 -12.02 -9.56 -15.99
N GLN A 54 -12.11 -8.92 -17.15
CA GLN A 54 -11.81 -9.57 -18.43
C GLN A 54 -10.30 -9.81 -18.60
N SER A 55 -9.47 -8.88 -18.12
CA SER A 55 -8.02 -9.00 -18.11
C SER A 55 -7.56 -10.28 -17.39
N VAL A 56 -8.05 -10.52 -16.17
CA VAL A 56 -7.69 -11.72 -15.38
C VAL A 56 -8.09 -13.01 -16.10
N LEU A 57 -9.30 -13.08 -16.68
CA LEU A 57 -9.74 -14.28 -17.37
C LEU A 57 -8.83 -14.62 -18.54
N LEU A 58 -8.54 -13.64 -19.39
CA LEU A 58 -7.65 -13.81 -20.54
C LEU A 58 -6.20 -14.11 -20.12
N ALA A 59 -5.70 -13.44 -19.08
CA ALA A 59 -4.36 -13.67 -18.56
C ALA A 59 -4.21 -15.09 -17.98
N SER A 60 -5.15 -15.56 -17.17
CA SER A 60 -5.11 -16.90 -16.59
C SER A 60 -5.20 -18.01 -17.65
N GLU A 61 -5.96 -17.81 -18.74
CA GLU A 61 -5.96 -18.73 -19.89
C GLU A 61 -4.61 -18.72 -20.61
N LEU A 62 -4.08 -17.53 -20.91
CA LEU A 62 -2.81 -17.37 -21.61
C LEU A 62 -1.63 -17.92 -20.81
N VAL A 63 -1.62 -17.77 -19.48
CA VAL A 63 -0.59 -18.35 -18.60
C VAL A 63 -0.56 -19.88 -18.69
N LYS A 64 -1.73 -20.55 -18.80
CA LYS A 64 -1.78 -22.02 -18.97
C LYS A 64 -1.19 -22.47 -20.30
N GLU A 65 -1.37 -21.68 -21.35
CA GLU A 65 -0.77 -21.95 -22.66
C GLU A 65 0.74 -21.67 -22.65
N LEU A 66 1.14 -20.50 -22.14
CA LEU A 66 2.53 -20.06 -22.10
C LEU A 66 3.40 -20.93 -21.20
N LYS A 67 2.85 -21.58 -20.17
CA LYS A 67 3.60 -22.59 -19.38
C LYS A 67 4.04 -23.82 -20.19
N LYS A 68 3.38 -24.11 -21.32
CA LYS A 68 3.75 -25.21 -22.22
C LYS A 68 4.82 -24.81 -23.24
N ILE A 69 5.12 -23.52 -23.33
CA ILE A 69 6.01 -22.92 -24.34
C ILE A 69 7.21 -22.31 -23.60
N ASP A 70 8.40 -22.35 -24.18
CA ASP A 70 9.63 -21.84 -23.52
C ASP A 70 9.82 -20.30 -23.67
N ASP A 71 8.75 -19.56 -24.00
CA ASP A 71 8.78 -18.09 -24.04
C ASP A 71 8.56 -17.51 -22.64
N LYS A 72 9.62 -17.60 -21.85
CA LYS A 72 9.65 -17.12 -20.46
C LYS A 72 9.47 -15.60 -20.33
N GLU A 73 9.90 -14.81 -21.33
CA GLU A 73 9.79 -13.35 -21.26
C GLU A 73 8.33 -12.91 -21.38
N LEU A 74 7.62 -13.46 -22.37
CA LEU A 74 6.19 -13.21 -22.53
C LEU A 74 5.39 -13.70 -21.32
N LEU A 75 5.76 -14.86 -20.76
CA LEU A 75 5.13 -15.41 -19.56
C LEU A 75 5.28 -14.49 -18.34
N VAL A 76 6.46 -13.90 -18.11
CA VAL A 76 6.68 -12.96 -17.01
C VAL A 76 5.83 -11.70 -17.18
N ASP A 77 5.72 -11.17 -18.41
CA ASP A 77 4.88 -9.99 -18.68
C ASP A 77 3.40 -10.24 -18.37
N VAL A 78 2.86 -11.38 -18.83
CA VAL A 78 1.46 -11.73 -18.60
C VAL A 78 1.19 -11.98 -17.11
N LEU A 79 2.10 -12.64 -16.39
CA LEU A 79 1.96 -12.86 -14.95
C LEU A 79 2.03 -11.56 -14.14
N LEU A 80 2.84 -10.60 -14.59
CA LEU A 80 2.88 -9.26 -13.99
C LEU A 80 1.56 -8.52 -14.21
N GLU A 81 1.03 -8.50 -15.44
CA GLU A 81 -0.27 -7.89 -15.74
C GLU A 81 -1.42 -8.57 -14.99
N GLU A 82 -1.35 -9.89 -14.81
CA GLU A 82 -2.29 -10.66 -13.99
C GLU A 82 -2.22 -10.23 -12.50
N SER A 83 -1.01 -10.05 -11.97
CA SER A 83 -0.82 -9.56 -10.59
C SER A 83 -1.41 -8.16 -10.40
N ILE A 84 -1.18 -7.24 -11.35
CA ILE A 84 -1.73 -5.89 -11.34
C ILE A 84 -3.27 -5.93 -11.36
N ALA A 85 -3.85 -6.74 -12.25
CA ALA A 85 -5.30 -6.86 -12.35
C ALA A 85 -5.92 -7.41 -11.05
N PHE A 86 -5.31 -8.43 -10.44
CA PHE A 86 -5.76 -8.97 -9.14
C PHE A 86 -5.65 -7.95 -8.01
N TYR A 87 -4.61 -7.11 -8.00
CA TYR A 87 -4.46 -6.02 -7.04
C TYR A 87 -5.62 -5.02 -7.12
N HIS A 88 -6.03 -4.63 -8.34
CA HIS A 88 -7.17 -3.72 -8.52
C HIS A 88 -8.51 -4.37 -8.16
N LEU A 89 -8.65 -5.69 -8.35
CA LEU A 89 -9.79 -6.47 -7.86
C LEU A 89 -9.76 -6.74 -6.35
N SER A 90 -8.78 -6.19 -5.62
CA SER A 90 -8.58 -6.39 -4.17
C SER A 90 -8.33 -7.84 -3.75
N ASN A 91 -7.87 -8.69 -4.68
CA ASN A 91 -7.48 -10.07 -4.40
C ASN A 91 -5.97 -10.19 -4.20
N LEU A 92 -5.49 -9.79 -3.02
CA LEU A 92 -4.06 -9.70 -2.71
C LEU A 92 -3.35 -11.06 -2.72
N THR A 93 -4.01 -12.13 -2.26
CA THR A 93 -3.44 -13.47 -2.21
C THR A 93 -3.09 -14.00 -3.60
N LYS A 94 -4.00 -13.83 -4.58
CA LYS A 94 -3.73 -14.20 -5.97
C LYS A 94 -2.73 -13.26 -6.63
N ALA A 95 -2.79 -11.96 -6.36
CA ALA A 95 -1.82 -11.00 -6.88
C ALA A 95 -0.38 -11.36 -6.47
N ARG A 96 -0.19 -11.72 -5.19
CA ARG A 96 1.09 -12.19 -4.64
C ARG A 96 1.52 -13.52 -5.24
N ALA A 97 0.61 -14.48 -5.40
CA ALA A 97 0.92 -15.76 -6.03
C ALA A 97 1.41 -15.61 -7.49
N SER A 98 0.72 -14.78 -8.29
CA SER A 98 1.14 -14.48 -9.66
C SER A 98 2.50 -13.77 -9.71
N LEU A 99 2.75 -12.82 -8.79
CA LEU A 99 4.03 -12.12 -8.72
C LEU A 99 5.18 -13.04 -8.30
N THR A 100 5.00 -13.90 -7.31
CA THR A 100 6.01 -14.89 -6.89
C THR A 100 6.37 -15.82 -8.04
N ASN A 101 5.38 -16.26 -8.81
CA ASN A 101 5.60 -17.05 -10.02
C ASN A 101 6.39 -16.26 -11.07
N ALA A 102 6.04 -14.99 -11.33
CA ALA A 102 6.76 -14.12 -12.24
C ALA A 102 8.24 -13.93 -11.84
N ARG A 103 8.51 -13.65 -10.55
CA ARG A 103 9.87 -13.51 -10.01
C ARG A 103 10.68 -14.80 -10.11
N THR A 104 10.06 -15.96 -9.88
CA THR A 104 10.73 -17.27 -9.99
C THR A 104 11.21 -17.52 -11.42
N ILE A 105 10.37 -17.18 -12.41
CA ILE A 105 10.69 -17.32 -13.82
C ILE A 105 11.74 -16.28 -14.23
N ALA A 106 11.62 -15.04 -13.75
CA ALA A 106 12.58 -13.97 -13.98
C ALA A 106 13.97 -14.29 -13.40
N ASN A 107 14.06 -14.94 -12.25
CA ASN A 107 15.35 -15.37 -11.71
C ASN A 107 15.97 -16.52 -12.49
N SER A 108 15.15 -17.32 -13.19
CA SER A 108 15.61 -18.47 -13.96
C SER A 108 16.27 -18.11 -15.31
N LYS A 109 16.06 -16.88 -15.81
CA LYS A 109 16.56 -16.41 -17.11
C LYS A 109 16.72 -14.90 -17.08
N TYR A 110 17.77 -14.38 -17.72
CA TYR A 110 17.98 -12.94 -17.86
C TYR A 110 16.71 -12.21 -18.34
N THR A 111 16.21 -11.28 -17.51
CA THR A 111 15.10 -10.36 -17.83
C THR A 111 15.64 -8.97 -18.16
N PRO A 112 15.02 -8.23 -19.09
CA PRO A 112 15.40 -6.85 -19.36
C PRO A 112 15.26 -5.98 -18.11
N PRO A 113 16.16 -5.00 -17.87
CA PRO A 113 16.11 -4.12 -16.70
C PRO A 113 14.76 -3.43 -16.49
N ALA A 114 14.10 -3.02 -17.58
CA ALA A 114 12.77 -2.41 -17.52
C ALA A 114 11.69 -3.37 -16.98
N MET A 115 11.78 -4.67 -17.32
CA MET A 115 10.83 -5.67 -16.82
C MET A 115 11.11 -5.98 -15.35
N GLN A 116 12.38 -6.07 -14.97
CA GLN A 116 12.80 -6.25 -13.58
C GLN A 116 12.29 -5.10 -12.70
N ALA A 117 12.49 -3.85 -13.15
CA ALA A 117 11.99 -2.66 -12.46
C ALA A 117 10.47 -2.69 -12.24
N ARG A 118 9.69 -3.17 -13.21
CA ARG A 118 8.24 -3.32 -13.06
C ARG A 118 7.86 -4.42 -12.06
N LEU A 119 8.62 -5.52 -11.98
CA LEU A 119 8.42 -6.56 -10.97
C LEU A 119 8.69 -6.01 -9.57
N ASP A 120 9.77 -5.26 -9.39
CA ASP A 120 10.12 -4.65 -8.10
C ASP A 120 9.11 -3.56 -7.70
N LEU A 121 8.65 -2.74 -8.64
CA LEU A 121 7.56 -1.79 -8.41
C LEU A 121 6.29 -2.50 -7.89
N GLN A 122 5.87 -3.58 -8.55
CA GLN A 122 4.70 -4.36 -8.12
C GLN A 122 4.92 -5.05 -6.76
N SER A 123 6.14 -5.53 -6.49
CA SER A 123 6.52 -6.06 -5.16
C SER A 123 6.34 -5.00 -4.08
N GLY A 124 6.81 -3.78 -4.30
CA GLY A 124 6.64 -2.67 -3.35
C GLY A 124 5.16 -2.33 -3.11
N ILE A 125 4.33 -2.30 -4.15
CA ILE A 125 2.89 -2.04 -4.03
C ILE A 125 2.19 -3.11 -3.19
N LEU A 126 2.51 -4.39 -3.39
CA LEU A 126 1.90 -5.47 -2.63
C LEU A 126 2.33 -5.46 -1.16
N HIS A 127 3.62 -5.21 -0.87
CA HIS A 127 4.09 -5.09 0.53
C HIS A 127 3.45 -3.90 1.25
N ALA A 128 3.29 -2.77 0.56
CA ALA A 128 2.61 -1.60 1.11
C ALA A 128 1.12 -1.86 1.38
N ALA A 129 0.45 -2.64 0.53
CA ALA A 129 -1.00 -2.88 0.61
C ALA A 129 -1.42 -4.01 1.56
N GLU A 130 -0.60 -5.06 1.72
CA GLU A 130 -0.98 -6.25 2.50
C GLU A 130 -0.38 -6.24 3.90
N ASP A 131 0.92 -5.93 4.02
CA ASP A 131 1.66 -6.07 5.28
C ASP A 131 1.83 -4.72 6.01
N HIS A 132 1.39 -3.61 5.41
CA HIS A 132 1.72 -2.24 5.82
C HIS A 132 3.24 -2.03 6.04
N ASP A 133 4.07 -2.83 5.36
CA ASP A 133 5.53 -2.77 5.49
C ASP A 133 6.10 -1.78 4.47
N PHE A 134 5.98 -0.50 4.82
CA PHE A 134 6.49 0.60 4.01
C PHE A 134 8.02 0.68 3.97
N LYS A 135 8.72 0.03 4.91
CA LYS A 135 10.19 -0.02 4.92
C LYS A 135 10.71 -0.94 3.83
N THR A 136 10.16 -2.15 3.74
CA THR A 136 10.52 -3.10 2.68
C THR A 136 10.02 -2.59 1.33
N ALA A 137 8.82 -2.01 1.28
CA ALA A 137 8.30 -1.40 0.05
C ALA A 137 9.20 -0.27 -0.47
N PHE A 138 9.76 0.56 0.41
CA PHE A 138 10.71 1.61 0.02
C PHE A 138 11.93 1.05 -0.70
N SER A 139 12.53 -0.04 -0.21
CA SER A 139 13.69 -0.67 -0.86
C SER A 139 13.36 -1.14 -2.28
N TYR A 140 12.22 -1.79 -2.46
CA TYR A 140 11.76 -2.20 -3.80
C TYR A 140 11.48 -1.01 -4.73
N PHE A 141 10.87 0.06 -4.22
CA PHE A 141 10.64 1.27 -5.01
C PHE A 141 11.94 1.98 -5.40
N TYR A 142 12.95 1.95 -4.52
CA TYR A 142 14.27 2.51 -4.80
C TYR A 142 14.98 1.73 -5.92
N GLU A 143 15.01 0.40 -5.84
CA GLU A 143 15.58 -0.45 -6.89
C GLU A 143 14.86 -0.26 -8.24
N ALA A 144 13.52 -0.18 -8.21
CA ALA A 144 12.72 0.10 -9.39
C ALA A 144 13.05 1.49 -9.99
N PHE A 145 13.21 2.52 -9.14
CA PHE A 145 13.56 3.87 -9.57
C PHE A 145 14.92 3.94 -10.26
N GLU A 146 15.97 3.34 -9.67
CA GLU A 146 17.30 3.30 -10.28
C GLU A 146 17.29 2.56 -11.62
N ALA A 147 16.56 1.46 -11.69
CA ALA A 147 16.41 0.70 -12.92
C ALA A 147 15.66 1.51 -14.01
N PHE A 148 14.60 2.24 -13.67
CA PHE A 148 13.89 3.10 -14.63
C PHE A 148 14.73 4.32 -15.08
N ASP A 149 15.51 4.93 -14.18
CA ASP A 149 16.44 6.01 -14.53
C ASP A 149 17.51 5.52 -15.51
N SER A 150 18.05 4.31 -15.30
CA SER A 150 19.04 3.71 -16.19
C SER A 150 18.51 3.47 -17.61
N VAL A 151 17.20 3.21 -17.75
CA VAL A 151 16.51 2.96 -19.03
C VAL A 151 15.94 4.26 -19.63
N ASN A 152 16.03 5.39 -18.93
CA ASN A 152 15.42 6.68 -19.30
C ASN A 152 13.89 6.63 -19.49
N ASP A 153 13.17 5.79 -18.74
CA ASP A 153 11.70 5.80 -18.73
C ASP A 153 11.21 6.84 -17.71
N SER A 154 11.01 8.07 -18.17
CA SER A 154 10.68 9.19 -17.28
C SER A 154 9.33 9.04 -16.57
N LYS A 155 8.34 8.39 -17.20
CA LYS A 155 7.01 8.23 -16.60
C LYS A 155 7.03 7.19 -15.48
N MET A 156 7.65 6.04 -15.72
CA MET A 156 7.75 4.99 -14.71
C MET A 156 8.69 5.37 -13.56
N ALA A 157 9.76 6.12 -13.86
CA ALA A 157 10.63 6.69 -12.82
C ALA A 157 9.89 7.68 -11.91
N GLN A 158 9.03 8.55 -12.47
CA GLN A 158 8.18 9.45 -11.67
C GLN A 158 7.21 8.69 -10.76
N ASN A 159 6.56 7.64 -11.26
CA ASN A 159 5.67 6.80 -10.45
C ASN A 159 6.43 6.09 -9.31
N ALA A 160 7.60 5.52 -9.60
CA ALA A 160 8.43 4.87 -8.59
C ALA A 160 8.87 5.87 -7.50
N LEU A 161 9.30 7.08 -7.91
CA LEU A 161 9.64 8.16 -7.00
C LEU A 161 8.45 8.56 -6.12
N LYS A 162 7.25 8.70 -6.71
CA LYS A 162 6.03 9.03 -5.98
C LYS A 162 5.73 8.01 -4.87
N TYR A 163 5.82 6.72 -5.17
CA TYR A 163 5.62 5.66 -4.16
C TYR A 163 6.74 5.62 -3.12
N MET A 164 7.97 5.89 -3.53
CA MET A 164 9.11 5.99 -2.60
C MET A 164 8.89 7.12 -1.57
N LEU A 165 8.45 8.29 -2.02
CA LEU A 165 8.11 9.41 -1.14
C LEU A 165 6.91 9.09 -0.23
N LEU A 166 5.88 8.44 -0.77
CA LEU A 166 4.72 7.99 -0.02
C LEU A 166 5.12 7.04 1.12
N SER A 167 5.97 6.05 0.86
CA SER A 167 6.47 5.13 1.89
C SER A 167 7.21 5.85 3.02
N LYS A 168 7.95 6.92 2.72
CA LYS A 168 8.63 7.73 3.75
C LYS A 168 7.66 8.57 4.58
N ILE A 169 6.60 9.10 3.96
CA ILE A 169 5.53 9.80 4.68
C ILE A 169 4.79 8.83 5.61
N MET A 170 4.57 7.59 5.17
CA MET A 170 3.92 6.54 5.95
C MET A 170 4.76 6.02 7.12
N THR A 171 6.09 6.07 7.01
CA THR A 171 7.01 5.61 8.06
C THR A 171 7.40 6.75 9.04
N ASP A 172 6.67 7.87 9.03
CA ASP A 172 6.92 9.06 9.86
C ASP A 172 8.26 9.79 9.63
N ASN A 173 8.98 9.43 8.57
CA ASN A 173 10.27 10.03 8.21
C ASN A 173 10.08 11.13 7.15
N ALA A 174 9.14 12.05 7.39
CA ALA A 174 8.82 13.13 6.46
C ALA A 174 10.00 14.11 6.24
N ASP A 175 10.98 14.15 7.15
CA ASP A 175 12.20 14.95 6.98
C ASP A 175 13.11 14.43 5.87
N GLU A 176 13.16 13.10 5.68
CA GLU A 176 13.97 12.48 4.64
C GLU A 176 13.42 12.77 3.24
N VAL A 177 12.12 13.06 3.10
CA VAL A 177 11.49 13.42 1.82
C VAL A 177 12.16 14.66 1.21
N ASN A 178 12.40 15.69 2.02
CA ASN A 178 13.07 16.90 1.54
C ASN A 178 14.52 16.61 1.12
N SER A 179 15.23 15.75 1.85
CA SER A 179 16.59 15.33 1.52
C SER A 179 16.65 14.52 0.21
N ILE A 180 15.68 13.63 -0.01
CA ILE A 180 15.57 12.80 -1.23
C ILE A 180 15.31 13.69 -2.46
N LEU A 181 14.43 14.69 -2.33
CA LEU A 181 14.09 15.61 -3.41
C LEU A 181 15.28 16.48 -3.88
N VAL A 182 16.25 16.75 -2.99
CA VAL A 182 17.47 17.51 -3.33
C VAL A 182 18.51 16.63 -4.06
N GLY A 183 18.30 15.32 -4.13
CA GLY A 183 19.17 14.39 -4.83
C GLY A 183 19.29 14.70 -6.34
N LYS A 184 20.52 14.61 -6.88
CA LYS A 184 20.81 14.92 -8.30
C LYS A 184 19.94 14.13 -9.29
N THR A 185 19.73 12.84 -9.03
CA THR A 185 18.94 11.96 -9.89
C THR A 185 17.45 12.32 -9.86
N VAL A 186 16.94 12.65 -8.67
CA VAL A 186 15.54 12.99 -8.43
C VAL A 186 15.19 14.37 -9.01
N SER A 187 16.13 15.32 -8.98
CA SER A 187 15.92 16.68 -9.51
C SER A 187 15.55 16.71 -11.00
N LYS A 188 15.98 15.70 -11.78
CA LYS A 188 15.61 15.55 -13.19
C LYS A 188 14.11 15.29 -13.40
N TYR A 189 13.47 14.67 -12.42
CA TYR A 189 12.07 14.27 -12.44
C TYR A 189 11.18 15.23 -11.65
N SER A 190 11.69 16.42 -11.33
CA SER A 190 10.91 17.45 -10.63
C SER A 190 9.71 17.85 -11.46
N GLY A 191 8.55 17.84 -10.81
CA GLY A 191 7.27 18.11 -11.44
C GLY A 191 6.15 18.28 -10.43
N PRO A 192 4.93 18.48 -10.91
CA PRO A 192 3.79 18.77 -10.05
C PRO A 192 3.51 17.65 -9.04
N GLU A 193 3.75 16.38 -9.41
CA GLU A 193 3.61 15.22 -8.51
C GLU A 193 4.62 15.26 -7.34
N THR A 194 5.85 15.70 -7.60
CA THR A 194 6.87 15.84 -6.54
C THR A 194 6.56 17.00 -5.60
N ASP A 195 5.96 18.08 -6.12
CA ASP A 195 5.50 19.21 -5.32
C ASP A 195 4.31 18.83 -4.44
N ALA A 196 3.38 18.04 -4.97
CA ALA A 196 2.28 17.48 -4.19
C ALA A 196 2.78 16.62 -3.02
N MET A 197 3.76 15.73 -3.27
CA MET A 197 4.37 14.91 -2.22
C MET A 197 5.17 15.73 -1.21
N LYS A 198 5.82 16.81 -1.64
CA LYS A 198 6.52 17.74 -0.74
C LYS A 198 5.55 18.51 0.16
N ALA A 199 4.44 18.99 -0.39
CA ALA A 199 3.38 19.65 0.38
C ALA A 199 2.77 18.67 1.39
N LEU A 200 2.53 17.41 0.97
CA LEU A 200 2.05 16.34 1.83
C LEU A 200 3.01 16.04 2.98
N ALA A 201 4.31 15.93 2.70
CA ALA A 201 5.35 15.72 3.71
C ALA A 201 5.44 16.90 4.70
N ASN A 202 5.28 18.14 4.23
CA ASN A 202 5.27 19.31 5.10
C ASN A 202 4.03 19.35 6.01
N ALA A 203 2.85 19.00 5.48
CA ALA A 203 1.62 18.88 6.27
C ALA A 203 1.76 17.77 7.32
N ALA A 204 2.34 16.63 6.94
CA ALA A 204 2.67 15.52 7.82
C ALA A 204 3.60 15.93 8.96
N LYS A 205 4.67 16.66 8.64
CA LYS A 205 5.63 17.19 9.61
C LYS A 205 5.00 18.15 10.61
N LYS A 206 4.14 19.06 10.12
CA LYS A 206 3.41 20.02 10.96
C LYS A 206 2.24 19.39 11.72
N ARG A 207 1.88 18.13 11.44
CA ARG A 207 0.75 17.41 12.05
C ARG A 207 -0.54 18.22 12.01
N SER A 208 -0.86 18.79 10.85
CA SER A 208 -2.08 19.58 10.65
C SER A 208 -2.96 18.98 9.57
N LEU A 209 -4.17 18.55 9.95
CA LEU A 209 -5.15 18.00 9.03
C LEU A 209 -5.71 19.08 8.08
N LYS A 210 -5.70 20.35 8.49
CA LYS A 210 -6.12 21.48 7.64
C LYS A 210 -5.20 21.64 6.43
N GLU A 211 -3.89 21.74 6.66
CA GLU A 211 -2.91 21.83 5.57
C GLU A 211 -2.93 20.56 4.69
N PHE A 212 -3.18 19.40 5.28
CA PHE A 212 -3.36 18.14 4.56
C PHE A 212 -4.55 18.22 3.59
N ASN A 213 -5.75 18.54 4.08
CA ASN A 213 -6.96 18.64 3.25
C ASN A 213 -6.87 19.73 2.18
N GLU A 214 -6.20 20.85 2.47
CA GLU A 214 -5.90 21.88 1.47
C GLU A 214 -4.96 21.37 0.38
N THR A 215 -3.94 20.61 0.75
CA THR A 215 -3.00 19.99 -0.21
C THR A 215 -3.75 19.03 -1.14
N PHE A 216 -4.64 18.19 -0.62
CA PHE A 216 -5.48 17.32 -1.45
C PHE A 216 -6.46 18.09 -2.34
N SER A 217 -6.99 19.20 -1.87
CA SER A 217 -7.89 20.02 -2.68
C SER A 217 -7.14 20.70 -3.84
N LYS A 218 -5.87 21.06 -3.65
CA LYS A 218 -5.01 21.69 -4.66
C LYS A 218 -4.41 20.70 -5.65
N TYR A 219 -4.02 19.52 -5.18
CA TYR A 219 -3.34 18.47 -5.97
C TYR A 219 -4.22 17.23 -6.20
N GLY A 220 -5.54 17.39 -6.10
CA GLY A 220 -6.50 16.29 -6.18
C GLY A 220 -6.35 15.48 -7.45
N ASP A 221 -6.17 16.13 -8.59
CA ASP A 221 -6.02 15.45 -9.88
C ASP A 221 -4.80 14.49 -9.90
N GLN A 222 -3.68 14.88 -9.31
CA GLN A 222 -2.42 14.10 -9.33
C GLN A 222 -2.38 13.00 -8.27
N LEU A 223 -3.06 13.21 -7.14
CA LEU A 223 -3.07 12.27 -6.02
C LEU A 223 -4.22 11.26 -6.13
N MET A 224 -5.37 11.65 -6.70
CA MET A 224 -6.56 10.79 -6.82
C MET A 224 -6.61 9.99 -8.13
N GLU A 225 -5.90 10.40 -9.18
CA GLU A 225 -5.80 9.61 -10.42
C GLU A 225 -5.10 8.27 -10.17
N ASP A 226 -4.20 8.22 -9.18
CA ASP A 226 -3.41 7.05 -8.84
C ASP A 226 -4.13 6.14 -7.83
N PRO A 227 -4.52 4.92 -8.23
CA PRO A 227 -5.26 4.00 -7.37
C PRO A 227 -4.47 3.54 -6.15
N VAL A 228 -3.13 3.53 -6.21
CA VAL A 228 -2.28 3.09 -5.10
C VAL A 228 -2.31 4.15 -4.00
N VAL A 229 -2.10 5.42 -4.37
CA VAL A 229 -2.19 6.54 -3.42
C VAL A 229 -3.60 6.68 -2.84
N GLN A 230 -4.63 6.49 -3.66
CA GLN A 230 -6.02 6.54 -3.21
C GLN A 230 -6.34 5.48 -2.15
N LYS A 231 -5.86 4.25 -2.30
CA LYS A 231 -6.05 3.19 -1.28
C LYS A 231 -5.37 3.53 0.04
N HIS A 232 -4.22 4.19 -0.03
CA HIS A 232 -3.46 4.61 1.14
C HIS A 232 -3.96 5.90 1.78
N PHE A 233 -4.80 6.67 1.09
CA PHE A 233 -5.32 7.96 1.57
C PHE A 233 -6.08 7.85 2.89
N SER A 234 -6.98 6.87 3.03
CA SER A 234 -7.75 6.68 4.27
C SER A 234 -6.82 6.44 5.46
N SER A 235 -5.82 5.58 5.27
CA SER A 235 -4.80 5.27 6.28
C SER A 235 -3.95 6.49 6.65
N ILE A 236 -3.54 7.31 5.68
CA ILE A 236 -2.78 8.55 5.97
C ILE A 236 -3.68 9.56 6.69
N SER A 237 -4.92 9.74 6.25
CA SER A 237 -5.85 10.66 6.89
C SER A 237 -6.11 10.25 8.34
N ASP A 238 -6.28 8.95 8.60
CA ASP A 238 -6.45 8.42 9.94
C ASP A 238 -5.22 8.65 10.82
N THR A 239 -4.03 8.33 10.33
CA THR A 239 -2.78 8.52 11.10
C THR A 239 -2.48 10.00 11.35
N MET A 240 -2.77 10.89 10.39
CA MET A 240 -2.63 12.34 10.59
C MET A 240 -3.63 12.87 11.61
N PHE A 241 -4.87 12.40 11.55
CA PHE A 241 -5.89 12.79 12.50
C PHE A 241 -5.52 12.37 13.92
N GLU A 242 -5.02 11.14 14.09
CA GLU A 242 -4.50 10.67 15.37
C GLU A 242 -3.34 11.52 15.90
N LYS A 243 -2.37 11.86 15.04
CA LYS A 243 -1.23 12.70 15.45
C LYS A 243 -1.65 14.11 15.84
N GLU A 244 -2.62 14.70 15.13
CA GLU A 244 -3.13 16.01 15.48
C GLU A 244 -3.87 15.97 16.82
N LEU A 245 -4.71 14.95 17.05
CA LEU A 245 -5.37 14.73 18.35
C LEU A 245 -4.34 14.54 19.45
N SER A 246 -3.35 13.66 19.29
CA SER A 246 -2.29 13.46 20.28
C SER A 246 -1.54 14.76 20.60
N ARG A 247 -1.23 15.59 19.60
CA ARG A 247 -0.60 16.90 19.82
C ARG A 247 -1.48 17.86 20.62
N LEU A 248 -2.78 17.89 20.33
CA LEU A 248 -3.73 18.78 21.01
C LEU A 248 -4.01 18.34 22.46
N ILE A 249 -3.94 17.04 22.73
CA ILE A 249 -4.26 16.42 24.02
C ILE A 249 -3.07 16.44 24.97
N GLN A 250 -1.85 16.28 24.45
CA GLN A 250 -0.61 16.16 25.24
C GLN A 250 -0.38 17.24 26.33
N PRO A 251 -0.71 18.53 26.14
CA PRO A 251 -0.45 19.54 27.17
C PRO A 251 -1.52 19.64 28.26
N TYR A 252 -2.62 18.89 28.17
CA TYR A 252 -3.77 19.03 29.08
C TYR A 252 -4.05 17.74 29.85
N SER A 253 -4.55 17.87 31.07
CA SER A 253 -5.05 16.73 31.87
C SER A 253 -6.55 16.52 31.72
N CYS A 254 -7.31 17.61 31.51
CA CYS A 254 -8.75 17.59 31.27
C CYS A 254 -9.08 18.54 30.12
N VAL A 255 -9.76 18.05 29.08
CA VAL A 255 -10.13 18.86 27.91
C VAL A 255 -11.58 18.63 27.52
N GLN A 256 -12.29 19.70 27.20
CA GLN A 256 -13.63 19.62 26.62
C GLN A 256 -13.55 19.24 25.14
N ILE A 257 -14.32 18.24 24.69
CA ILE A 257 -14.32 17.76 23.31
C ILE A 257 -14.71 18.88 22.33
N GLU A 258 -15.57 19.82 22.76
CA GLU A 258 -15.96 20.97 21.95
C GLU A 258 -14.78 21.89 21.60
N HIS A 259 -13.81 22.03 22.52
CA HIS A 259 -12.58 22.78 22.25
C HIS A 259 -11.71 22.06 21.22
N ILE A 260 -11.56 20.74 21.35
CA ILE A 260 -10.81 19.91 20.38
C ILE A 260 -11.46 20.00 18.99
N SER A 261 -12.79 19.86 18.92
CA SER A 261 -13.57 19.96 17.69
C SER A 261 -13.39 21.30 16.99
N LYS A 262 -13.39 22.43 17.73
CA LYS A 262 -13.12 23.77 17.18
C LYS A 262 -11.68 23.92 16.66
N CYS A 263 -10.70 23.37 17.38
CA CYS A 263 -9.30 23.42 16.97
C CYS A 263 -9.05 22.62 15.68
N VAL A 264 -9.58 21.41 15.60
CA VAL A 264 -9.45 20.54 14.41
C VAL A 264 -10.32 21.04 13.25
N GLY A 265 -11.50 21.60 13.53
CA GLY A 265 -12.48 22.03 12.51
C GLY A 265 -13.36 20.89 11.99
N LEU A 266 -13.61 19.87 12.80
CA LEU A 266 -14.45 18.71 12.47
C LEU A 266 -15.60 18.55 13.47
N ASN A 267 -16.66 17.83 13.08
CA ASN A 267 -17.81 17.54 13.93
C ASN A 267 -17.41 16.83 15.23
N ARG A 268 -18.07 17.22 16.33
CA ARG A 268 -17.88 16.62 17.66
C ARG A 268 -17.98 15.10 17.63
N ASP A 269 -19.00 14.55 16.96
CA ASP A 269 -19.26 13.11 16.94
C ASP A 269 -18.13 12.31 16.28
N LEU A 270 -17.48 12.87 15.25
CA LEU A 270 -16.35 12.23 14.57
C LEU A 270 -15.10 12.24 15.45
N VAL A 271 -14.85 13.36 16.13
CA VAL A 271 -13.75 13.50 17.07
C VAL A 271 -13.93 12.54 18.25
N GLU A 272 -15.13 12.46 18.81
CA GLU A 272 -15.45 11.56 19.92
C GLU A 272 -15.27 10.08 19.54
N LYS A 273 -15.76 9.67 18.36
CA LYS A 273 -15.55 8.31 17.84
C LYS A 273 -14.08 7.98 17.62
N LYS A 274 -13.27 8.92 17.14
CA LYS A 274 -11.84 8.67 16.95
C LYS A 274 -11.09 8.62 18.28
N LEU A 275 -11.44 9.49 19.23
CA LEU A 275 -10.86 9.45 20.58
C LEU A 275 -11.19 8.15 21.29
N SER A 276 -12.42 7.64 21.18
CA SER A 276 -12.78 6.35 21.75
C SER A 276 -12.01 5.19 21.10
N GLN A 277 -11.82 5.22 19.77
CA GLN A 277 -10.96 4.27 19.08
C GLN A 277 -9.51 4.34 19.57
N MET A 278 -8.94 5.53 19.73
CA MET A 278 -7.56 5.70 20.20
C MET A 278 -7.35 5.22 21.65
N ILE A 279 -8.36 5.37 22.51
CA ILE A 279 -8.37 4.85 23.89
C ILE A 279 -8.41 3.32 23.86
N LEU A 280 -9.26 2.71 23.02
CA LEU A 280 -9.34 1.26 22.85
C LEU A 280 -8.04 0.67 22.30
N ASP A 281 -7.40 1.38 21.36
CA ASP A 281 -6.09 1.03 20.78
C ASP A 281 -4.92 1.23 21.77
N LYS A 282 -5.19 1.70 23.00
CA LYS A 282 -4.19 2.01 24.06
C LYS A 282 -3.11 2.99 23.60
N LYS A 283 -3.42 3.91 22.68
CA LYS A 283 -2.47 4.95 22.22
C LYS A 283 -2.24 6.02 23.27
N PHE A 284 -3.26 6.33 24.05
CA PHE A 284 -3.17 7.12 25.27
C PHE A 284 -4.16 6.60 26.30
N TYR A 285 -3.92 6.90 27.57
CA TYR A 285 -4.79 6.51 28.66
C TYR A 285 -5.72 7.66 28.98
N GLY A 286 -7.02 7.45 28.81
CA GLY A 286 -8.01 8.48 29.09
C GLY A 286 -9.41 7.90 29.12
N CYS A 287 -10.33 8.63 29.75
CA CYS A 287 -11.74 8.28 29.81
C CYS A 287 -12.59 9.44 29.27
N LEU A 288 -13.56 9.09 28.43
CA LEU A 288 -14.59 10.01 27.95
C LEU A 288 -15.74 10.00 28.96
N GLN A 289 -15.98 11.12 29.63
CA GLN A 289 -17.12 11.29 30.53
C GLN A 289 -18.33 11.83 29.77
N GLY A 290 -19.54 11.49 30.22
CA GLY A 290 -20.82 11.80 29.56
C GLY A 290 -21.11 13.29 29.32
N ASP A 291 -20.39 14.18 30.00
CA ASP A 291 -20.50 15.64 29.81
C ASP A 291 -19.65 16.18 28.65
N GLY A 292 -19.00 15.31 27.87
CA GLY A 292 -18.11 15.70 26.78
C GLY A 292 -16.75 16.20 27.28
N LEU A 293 -16.32 15.68 28.43
CA LEU A 293 -15.01 15.91 29.01
C LEU A 293 -14.10 14.69 28.72
N LEU A 294 -12.91 14.95 28.22
CA LEU A 294 -11.84 13.99 28.09
C LEU A 294 -10.90 14.17 29.28
N VAL A 295 -10.81 13.16 30.15
CA VAL A 295 -9.83 13.10 31.23
C VAL A 295 -8.68 12.21 30.77
N ILE A 296 -7.46 12.73 30.79
CA ILE A 296 -6.25 12.03 30.39
C ILE A 296 -5.52 11.61 31.66
N PHE A 297 -5.17 10.33 31.72
CA PHE A 297 -4.40 9.76 32.82
C PHE A 297 -2.95 9.59 32.38
N ASP A 298 -2.04 9.80 33.32
CA ASP A 298 -0.67 9.36 33.13
C ASP A 298 -0.64 7.84 33.06
N LYS A 299 0.32 7.30 32.31
CA LYS A 299 0.49 5.86 32.17
C LYS A 299 0.68 5.24 33.56
N GLU A 300 -0.28 4.46 34.02
CA GLU A 300 -0.15 3.70 35.27
C GLU A 300 1.01 2.72 35.11
N ILE A 301 2.06 2.93 35.90
CA ILE A 301 3.15 1.98 36.07
C ILE A 301 2.56 0.87 36.94
N VAL A 302 1.95 -0.13 36.31
CA VAL A 302 1.55 -1.34 37.01
C VAL A 302 2.85 -2.09 37.33
N ASP A 303 3.28 -2.03 38.59
CA ASP A 303 4.43 -2.82 39.02
C ASP A 303 4.13 -4.30 38.79
N PRO A 304 5.04 -5.06 38.15
CA PRO A 304 4.84 -6.49 37.90
C PRO A 304 4.64 -7.30 39.19
N SER A 305 4.98 -6.71 40.35
CA SER A 305 4.70 -7.26 41.68
C SER A 305 3.20 -7.43 41.96
N PHE A 306 2.32 -6.58 41.42
CA PHE A 306 0.88 -6.69 41.62
C PHE A 306 0.29 -7.87 40.85
N GLU A 307 0.74 -8.13 39.62
CA GLU A 307 0.33 -9.31 38.86
C GLU A 307 0.79 -10.60 39.57
N LEU A 308 2.05 -10.65 40.01
CA LEU A 308 2.57 -11.79 40.78
C LEU A 308 1.82 -12.01 42.10
N ALA A 309 1.39 -10.95 42.77
CA ALA A 309 0.59 -11.06 43.99
C ALA A 309 -0.82 -11.62 43.72
N VAL A 310 -1.46 -11.22 42.62
CA VAL A 310 -2.77 -11.74 42.21
C VAL A 310 -2.67 -13.22 41.81
N GLU A 311 -1.63 -13.59 41.06
CA GLU A 311 -1.36 -15.00 40.72
C GLU A 311 -1.12 -15.85 41.97
N ALA A 312 -0.34 -15.34 42.94
CA ALA A 312 -0.11 -16.01 44.21
C ALA A 312 -1.41 -16.21 45.01
N ILE A 313 -2.29 -15.21 45.04
CA ILE A 313 -3.60 -15.32 45.70
C ILE A 313 -4.46 -16.38 45.01
N HIS A 314 -4.45 -16.45 43.68
CA HIS A 314 -5.19 -17.45 42.93
C HIS A 314 -4.67 -18.87 43.21
N ALA A 315 -3.35 -19.06 43.20
CA ALA A 315 -2.71 -20.34 43.51
C ALA A 315 -3.02 -20.80 44.95
N ILE A 316 -3.06 -19.88 45.92
CA ILE A 316 -3.47 -20.20 47.29
C ILE A 316 -4.94 -20.64 47.32
N GLY A 317 -5.82 -20.00 46.56
CA GLY A 317 -7.22 -20.39 46.42
C GLY A 317 -7.39 -21.82 45.91
N GLU A 318 -6.69 -22.18 44.83
CA GLU A 318 -6.71 -23.54 44.27
C GLU A 318 -6.22 -24.59 45.28
N VAL A 319 -5.17 -24.26 46.05
CA VAL A 319 -4.66 -25.15 47.10
C VAL A 319 -5.69 -25.36 48.20
N VAL A 320 -6.37 -24.30 48.64
CA VAL A 320 -7.43 -24.37 49.66
C VAL A 320 -8.60 -25.24 49.18
N ASP A 321 -9.04 -25.08 47.94
CA ASP A 321 -10.11 -25.90 47.35
C ASP A 321 -9.70 -27.37 47.25
N SER A 322 -8.45 -27.64 46.82
CA SER A 322 -7.92 -29.00 46.75
C SER A 322 -7.83 -29.69 48.12
N LEU A 323 -7.51 -28.93 49.17
CA LEU A 323 -7.50 -29.41 50.54
C LEU A 323 -8.91 -29.67 51.05
N GLY A 324 -9.87 -28.81 50.71
CA GLY A 324 -11.29 -29.01 51.01
C GLY A 324 -11.85 -30.29 50.39
N ASP A 325 -11.53 -30.57 49.13
CA ASP A 325 -11.95 -31.78 48.44
C ASP A 325 -11.27 -33.05 48.96
N ARG A 326 -9.99 -32.96 49.35
CA ARG A 326 -9.30 -34.06 50.03
C ARG A 326 -9.91 -34.32 51.40
N ALA A 327 -10.26 -33.29 52.17
CA ALA A 327 -10.91 -33.45 53.47
C ALA A 327 -12.30 -34.11 53.35
N LYS A 328 -13.06 -33.81 52.30
CA LYS A 328 -14.34 -34.49 52.01
C LYS A 328 -14.18 -35.98 51.68
N LYS A 329 -13.06 -36.38 51.08
CA LYS A 329 -12.75 -37.78 50.72
C LYS A 329 -12.22 -38.63 51.90
N VAL A 330 -11.85 -38.00 53.01
CA VAL A 330 -11.27 -38.67 54.19
C VAL A 330 -12.34 -39.00 55.25
N LYS A 331 -13.63 -38.99 54.88
CA LYS A 331 -14.73 -39.45 55.73
C LYS A 331 -15.27 -40.80 55.30
#